data_AF-A0A962UHA3-F1
#
_entry.id   AF-A0A962UHA3-F1
#
_cell.length_a   1.000
_cell.length_b   1.000
_cell.length_c   1.000
_cell.angle_alpha   90.00
_cell.angle_beta   90.00
_cell.angle_gamma   90.00
#
_symmetry.space_group_name_H-M   'P 1'
#
loop_
_entity.id
_entity.type
_entity.pdbx_description
1 polymer ?
#
loop_
_entity_poly.entity_id
_entity_poly.type
_entity_poly.pdbx_seq_one_letter_code
_entity_poly.pdbx_strand_id
1 'polypeptide(L)'
;MSDNTPNVQQQSSAVQTTGHAWDGDLQEYNNPLPRWWLWSFYASAVFSVLYWFIYPSWPVGDTWIKGFGTVNYAVTDKASGKEEEREYRWNTRALLLEDLGDATNDPRRKDMLAKVQAASYDQIVKDPKMMEFVRSVGKGLFGDNCAACHGRG
;
A
#
# COMPACT_ATOMS: atom_id res chain seq x y z
N MET A 1 -0.68 47.92 16.26
CA MET A 1 -1.86 48.80 16.09
C MET A 1 -3.08 47.91 16.19
N SER A 2 -3.82 48.04 17.27
CA SER A 2 -4.92 47.17 17.68
C SER A 2 -6.23 47.71 17.13
N ASP A 3 -6.74 47.10 16.05
CA ASP A 3 -8.08 47.40 15.54
C ASP A 3 -9.11 46.54 16.27
N ASN A 4 -9.77 47.17 17.23
CA ASN A 4 -11.01 46.72 17.85
C ASN A 4 -12.18 47.06 16.91
N THR A 5 -12.49 46.17 15.98
CA THR A 5 -13.74 46.27 15.20
C THR A 5 -14.86 45.54 15.96
N PRO A 6 -15.92 46.24 16.41
CA PRO A 6 -17.01 45.61 17.12
C PRO A 6 -17.74 44.64 16.20
N ASN A 7 -18.12 43.49 16.76
CA ASN A 7 -18.91 42.44 16.11
C ASN A 7 -20.29 42.99 15.73
N VAL A 8 -20.42 43.50 14.50
CA VAL A 8 -21.71 43.91 13.93
C VAL A 8 -22.52 42.63 13.71
N GLN A 9 -23.54 42.46 14.55
CA GLN A 9 -24.59 41.47 14.41
C GLN A 9 -25.06 41.43 12.95
N GLN A 10 -24.97 40.25 12.33
CA GLN A 10 -25.56 39.95 11.02
C GLN A 10 -27.06 40.31 11.04
N GLN A 11 -27.38 41.51 10.55
CA GLN A 11 -28.67 41.75 9.91
C GLN A 11 -28.76 40.79 8.72
N SER A 12 -29.93 40.20 8.52
CA SER A 12 -30.26 39.28 7.44
C SER A 12 -30.13 39.93 6.06
N SER A 13 -28.89 40.16 5.61
CA SER A 13 -28.62 40.56 4.23
C SER A 13 -28.80 39.32 3.37
N ALA A 14 -29.73 39.39 2.43
CA ALA A 14 -29.79 38.40 1.35
C ALA A 14 -28.39 38.25 0.75
N VAL A 15 -27.91 37.01 0.63
CA VAL A 15 -26.61 36.72 0.03
C VAL A 15 -26.58 37.31 -1.39
N GLN A 16 -25.57 38.11 -1.69
CA GLN A 16 -25.44 38.73 -3.01
C GLN A 16 -25.23 37.65 -4.08
N THR A 17 -25.93 37.78 -5.21
CA THR A 17 -25.72 36.93 -6.38
C THR A 17 -24.72 37.56 -7.34
N THR A 18 -24.14 36.77 -8.24
CA THR A 18 -23.12 37.22 -9.22
C THR A 18 -23.67 38.09 -10.36
N GLY A 19 -24.96 38.43 -10.34
CA GLY A 19 -25.61 39.34 -11.29
C GLY A 19 -26.15 38.71 -12.57
N HIS A 20 -25.98 37.40 -12.76
CA HIS A 20 -26.54 36.65 -13.89
C HIS A 20 -27.51 35.59 -13.40
N ALA A 21 -28.63 35.43 -14.11
CA ALA A 21 -29.58 34.36 -13.89
C ALA A 21 -29.53 33.37 -15.05
N TRP A 22 -29.48 32.09 -14.72
CA TRP A 22 -29.57 30.96 -15.63
C TRP A 22 -30.97 30.38 -15.49
N ASP A 23 -31.61 30.01 -16.60
CA ASP A 23 -32.95 29.37 -16.60
C ASP A 23 -34.02 30.15 -15.81
N GLY A 24 -33.93 31.48 -15.80
CA GLY A 24 -34.91 32.38 -15.17
C GLY A 24 -34.83 32.52 -13.65
N ASP A 25 -34.44 31.47 -12.92
CA ASP A 25 -34.44 31.46 -11.44
C ASP A 25 -33.13 30.95 -10.79
N LEU A 26 -32.23 30.32 -11.53
CA LEU A 26 -30.94 29.85 -10.99
C LEU A 26 -29.92 30.98 -10.98
N GLN A 27 -29.44 31.33 -9.79
CA GLN A 27 -28.41 32.36 -9.60
C GLN A 27 -27.30 31.83 -8.70
N GLU A 28 -26.07 32.28 -8.95
CA GLU A 28 -24.92 31.88 -8.16
C GLU A 28 -24.71 32.84 -6.98
N TYR A 29 -24.63 32.28 -5.78
CA TYR A 29 -24.33 33.03 -4.57
C TYR A 29 -22.84 33.34 -4.46
N ASN A 30 -22.51 34.61 -4.22
CA ASN A 30 -21.15 35.05 -3.95
C ASN A 30 -20.81 34.89 -2.46
N ASN A 31 -20.81 33.63 -1.99
CA ASN A 31 -20.40 33.29 -0.64
C ASN A 31 -18.89 33.05 -0.57
N PRO A 32 -18.21 33.49 0.50
CA PRO A 32 -16.85 33.06 0.74
C PRO A 32 -16.79 31.54 0.92
N LEU A 33 -15.68 30.93 0.50
CA LEU A 33 -15.46 29.49 0.67
C LEU A 33 -15.55 29.11 2.16
N PRO A 34 -16.19 27.97 2.51
CA PRO A 34 -16.25 27.51 3.89
C PRO A 34 -14.84 27.34 4.48
N ARG A 35 -14.62 27.88 5.68
CA ARG A 35 -13.29 27.83 6.33
C ARG A 35 -12.78 26.40 6.51
N TRP A 36 -13.65 25.46 6.89
CA TRP A 36 -13.27 24.04 7.03
C TRP A 36 -12.78 23.45 5.70
N TRP A 37 -13.41 23.82 4.58
CA TRP A 37 -13.00 23.37 3.25
C TRP A 37 -11.62 23.90 2.88
N LEU A 38 -11.35 25.19 3.15
CA LEU A 38 -10.02 25.78 2.94
C LEU A 38 -8.95 25.08 3.77
N TRP A 39 -9.22 24.80 5.05
CA TRP A 39 -8.30 24.04 5.88
C TRP A 39 -8.04 22.63 5.35
N SER A 40 -9.08 21.92 4.89
CA SER A 40 -8.91 20.61 4.24
C SER A 40 -8.08 20.69 2.96
N PHE A 41 -8.30 21.71 2.13
CA PHE A 41 -7.52 21.95 0.92
C PHE A 41 -6.04 22.20 1.26
N TYR A 42 -5.75 23.11 2.20
CA TYR A 42 -4.37 23.36 2.63
C TYR A 42 -3.72 22.15 3.30
N ALA A 43 -4.48 21.38 4.09
CA ALA A 43 -3.99 20.14 4.69
C ALA A 43 -3.57 19.12 3.61
N SER A 44 -4.36 18.96 2.54
CA SER A 44 -3.97 18.09 1.42
C SER A 44 -2.71 18.59 0.71
N ALA A 45 -2.55 19.89 0.50
CA ALA A 45 -1.35 20.45 -0.13
C ALA A 45 -0.10 20.20 0.73
N VAL A 46 -0.20 20.43 2.05
CA VAL A 46 0.88 20.13 3.01
C VAL A 46 1.19 18.63 3.01
N PHE A 47 0.17 17.78 3.06
CA PHE A 47 0.35 16.33 3.00
C PHE A 47 1.09 15.89 1.72
N SER A 48 0.72 16.42 0.55
CA SER A 48 1.40 16.12 -0.71
C SER A 48 2.87 16.50 -0.67
N VAL A 49 3.21 17.67 -0.13
CA VAL A 49 4.62 18.10 0.01
C VAL A 49 5.37 17.19 0.96
N LEU A 50 4.79 16.84 2.11
CA LEU A 50 5.44 15.91 3.05
C LEU A 50 5.65 14.53 2.44
N TYR A 51 4.63 13.98 1.79
CA TYR A 51 4.68 12.69 1.11
C TYR A 51 5.78 12.65 0.04
N TRP A 52 5.95 13.76 -0.69
CA TRP A 52 6.98 13.93 -1.71
C TRP A 52 8.41 13.80 -1.17
N PHE A 53 8.65 14.23 0.07
CA PHE A 53 9.97 14.08 0.73
C PHE A 53 10.14 12.75 1.46
N ILE A 54 9.05 12.12 1.92
CA ILE A 54 9.09 10.84 2.62
C ILE A 54 9.40 9.68 1.67
N TYR A 55 8.96 9.76 0.41
CA TYR A 55 9.06 8.66 -0.55
C TYR A 55 9.92 8.99 -1.77
N PRO A 56 10.46 7.97 -2.48
CA PRO A 56 11.12 8.14 -3.76
C PRO A 56 10.27 8.90 -4.78
N SER A 57 10.65 10.13 -5.13
CA SER A 57 9.72 11.01 -5.87
C SER A 57 10.31 11.80 -7.03
N TRP A 58 11.26 12.72 -6.80
CA TRP A 58 11.70 13.68 -7.82
C TRP A 58 13.15 13.46 -8.25
N PRO A 59 13.45 13.41 -9.56
CA PRO A 59 14.82 13.31 -10.06
C PRO A 59 15.59 14.62 -9.82
N VAL A 60 16.75 14.52 -9.18
CA VAL A 60 17.67 15.63 -8.91
C VAL A 60 19.07 15.22 -9.37
N GLY A 61 19.51 15.77 -10.50
CA GLY A 61 20.78 15.39 -11.14
C GLY A 61 20.78 13.91 -11.55
N ASP A 62 21.83 13.20 -11.15
CA ASP A 62 21.98 11.75 -11.43
C ASP A 62 21.24 10.86 -10.42
N THR A 63 20.43 11.43 -9.53
CA THR A 63 19.69 10.69 -8.50
C THR A 63 18.27 11.24 -8.33
N TRP A 64 17.59 10.87 -7.25
CA TRP A 64 16.25 11.35 -6.90
C TRP A 64 16.13 11.53 -5.38
N ILE A 65 15.09 12.24 -4.94
CA ILE A 65 14.72 12.32 -3.50
C ILE A 65 14.45 10.90 -3.02
N LYS A 66 15.29 10.37 -2.11
CA LYS A 66 15.28 8.94 -1.74
C LYS A 66 14.26 8.56 -0.68
N GLY A 67 13.66 9.54 -0.01
CA GLY A 67 12.86 9.30 1.17
C GLY A 67 13.68 8.92 2.41
N PHE A 68 12.98 8.63 3.50
CA PHE A 68 13.61 8.34 4.79
C PHE A 68 13.75 6.84 5.09
N GLY A 69 12.94 5.98 4.47
CA GLY A 69 12.93 4.54 4.73
C GLY A 69 13.85 3.74 3.81
N THR A 70 14.42 2.66 4.35
CA THR A 70 15.05 1.58 3.58
C THR A 70 14.40 0.25 3.93
N VAL A 71 14.53 -0.70 3.02
CA VAL A 71 14.02 -2.07 3.12
C VAL A 71 15.15 -3.01 2.69
N ASN A 72 15.36 -4.06 3.47
CA ASN A 72 16.35 -5.10 3.18
C ASN A 72 15.61 -6.33 2.67
N TYR A 73 16.04 -6.87 1.54
CA TYR A 73 15.46 -8.11 1.02
C TYR A 73 16.53 -9.00 0.42
N ALA A 74 16.32 -10.31 0.53
CA ALA A 74 17.17 -11.31 -0.11
C ALA A 74 16.65 -11.60 -1.52
N VAL A 75 17.55 -11.60 -2.51
CA VAL A 75 17.26 -12.05 -3.87
C VAL A 75 18.07 -13.30 -4.15
N THR A 76 17.40 -14.37 -4.56
CA THR A 76 18.08 -15.55 -5.11
C THR A 76 18.31 -15.35 -6.61
N ASP A 77 19.56 -15.30 -7.02
CA ASP A 77 19.91 -15.32 -8.44
C ASP A 77 19.52 -16.68 -9.04
N LYS A 78 18.65 -16.66 -10.04
CA LYS A 78 18.16 -17.88 -10.71
C LYS A 78 19.25 -18.63 -11.48
N ALA A 79 20.31 -17.96 -11.91
CA ALA A 79 21.40 -18.57 -12.67
C ALA A 79 22.46 -19.20 -11.76
N SER A 80 22.81 -18.53 -10.66
CA SER A 80 23.87 -18.99 -9.74
C SER A 80 23.33 -19.71 -8.50
N GLY A 81 22.03 -19.60 -8.20
CA GLY A 81 21.41 -20.14 -6.99
C GLY A 81 21.85 -19.44 -5.71
N LYS A 82 22.60 -18.34 -5.79
CA LYS A 82 23.11 -17.61 -4.62
C LYS A 82 22.09 -16.61 -4.11
N GLU A 83 21.93 -16.58 -2.80
CA GLU A 83 21.15 -15.55 -2.09
C GLU A 83 22.04 -14.32 -1.88
N GLU A 84 21.57 -13.17 -2.34
CA GLU A 84 22.22 -11.88 -2.16
C GLU A 84 21.29 -10.94 -1.39
N GLU A 85 21.76 -10.40 -0.28
CA GLU A 85 21.04 -9.39 0.47
C GLU A 85 21.22 -8.02 -0.20
N ARG A 86 20.11 -7.31 -0.38
CA ARG A 86 20.07 -5.99 -1.01
C ARG A 86 19.31 -5.02 -0.12
N GLU A 87 19.96 -3.91 0.19
CA GLU A 87 19.29 -2.75 0.77
C GLU A 87 18.75 -1.88 -0.37
N TYR A 88 17.47 -1.51 -0.27
CA TYR A 88 16.84 -0.61 -1.23
C TYR A 88 16.01 0.46 -0.53
N ARG A 89 15.71 1.54 -1.26
CA ARG A 89 14.84 2.61 -0.73
C ARG A 89 13.41 2.10 -0.61
N TRP A 90 12.76 2.46 0.49
CA TRP A 90 11.41 2.00 0.78
C TRP A 90 10.48 2.32 -0.39
N ASN A 91 9.83 1.27 -0.89
CA ASN A 91 8.73 1.33 -1.84
C ASN A 91 7.95 0.01 -1.76
N THR A 92 6.73 -0.01 -2.29
CA THR A 92 5.84 -1.17 -2.22
C THR A 92 6.41 -2.44 -2.84
N ARG A 93 7.28 -2.33 -3.86
CA ARG A 93 7.92 -3.50 -4.48
C ARG A 93 9.06 -4.04 -3.63
N ALA A 94 9.87 -3.17 -3.03
CA ALA A 94 10.92 -3.60 -2.11
C ALA A 94 10.32 -4.29 -0.87
N LEU A 95 9.23 -3.74 -0.34
CA LEU A 95 8.50 -4.35 0.78
C LEU A 95 7.93 -5.73 0.40
N LEU A 96 7.36 -5.87 -0.80
CA LEU A 96 6.90 -7.17 -1.29
C LEU A 96 8.05 -8.20 -1.39
N LEU A 97 9.25 -7.76 -1.78
CA LEU A 97 10.40 -8.67 -1.88
C LEU A 97 10.89 -9.11 -0.50
N GLU A 98 10.87 -8.22 0.48
CA GLU A 98 11.10 -8.56 1.89
C GLU A 98 10.06 -9.59 2.36
N ASP A 99 8.76 -9.30 2.20
CA ASP A 99 7.67 -10.20 2.60
C ASP A 99 7.78 -11.59 1.96
N LEU A 100 8.08 -11.65 0.66
CA LEU A 100 8.28 -12.91 -0.06
C LEU A 100 9.54 -13.65 0.42
N GLY A 101 10.61 -12.92 0.73
CA GLY A 101 11.84 -13.45 1.28
C GLY A 101 11.61 -14.07 2.66
N ASP A 102 10.98 -13.32 3.57
CA ASP A 102 10.64 -13.75 4.93
C ASP A 102 9.75 -14.99 4.91
N ALA A 103 8.72 -14.99 4.06
CA ALA A 103 7.88 -16.16 3.89
C ALA A 103 8.74 -17.35 3.43
N THR A 104 9.56 -17.19 2.39
CA THR A 104 10.40 -18.26 1.82
C THR A 104 11.41 -18.80 2.84
N ASN A 105 11.93 -17.93 3.69
CA ASN A 105 12.94 -18.24 4.68
C ASN A 105 12.38 -18.61 6.05
N ASP A 106 11.06 -18.69 6.25
CA ASP A 106 10.46 -19.24 7.46
C ASP A 106 11.05 -20.64 7.73
N PRO A 107 11.82 -20.82 8.83
CA PRO A 107 12.55 -22.07 9.08
C PRO A 107 11.64 -23.28 9.15
N ARG A 108 10.42 -23.12 9.71
CA ARG A 108 9.48 -24.23 9.88
C ARG A 108 8.96 -24.71 8.53
N ARG A 109 8.70 -23.76 7.62
CA ARG A 109 8.20 -24.03 6.28
C ARG A 109 9.32 -24.54 5.38
N LYS A 110 10.50 -23.91 5.39
CA LYS A 110 11.66 -24.25 4.56
C LYS A 110 12.14 -25.68 4.83
N ASP A 111 12.30 -26.06 6.10
CA ASP A 111 12.75 -27.40 6.47
C ASP A 111 11.78 -28.50 6.06
N MET A 112 10.48 -28.27 6.27
CA MET A 112 9.46 -29.26 5.93
C MET A 112 9.27 -29.36 4.41
N LEU A 113 9.30 -28.25 3.68
CA LEU A 113 9.29 -28.24 2.22
C LEU A 113 10.47 -29.02 1.65
N ALA A 114 11.69 -28.80 2.16
CA ALA A 114 12.88 -29.50 1.73
C ALA A 114 12.77 -31.03 1.96
N LYS A 115 12.23 -31.44 3.12
CA LYS A 115 11.99 -32.86 3.43
C LYS A 115 10.98 -33.48 2.47
N VAL A 116 9.85 -32.82 2.24
CA VAL A 116 8.81 -33.30 1.32
C VAL A 116 9.33 -33.36 -0.11
N GLN A 117 10.11 -32.37 -0.55
CA GLN A 117 10.71 -32.34 -1.89
C GLN A 117 11.71 -33.49 -2.11
N ALA A 118 12.47 -33.87 -1.08
CA ALA A 118 13.45 -34.96 -1.17
C ALA A 118 12.84 -36.36 -1.01
N ALA A 119 11.62 -36.47 -0.48
CA ALA A 119 10.95 -37.74 -0.19
C ALA A 119 10.15 -38.27 -1.39
N SER A 120 10.06 -39.60 -1.51
CA SER A 120 9.14 -40.24 -2.45
C SER A 120 7.70 -40.19 -1.93
N TYR A 121 6.73 -40.39 -2.83
CA TYR A 121 5.31 -40.47 -2.45
C TYR A 121 5.07 -41.48 -1.31
N ASP A 122 5.63 -42.69 -1.42
CA ASP A 122 5.47 -43.74 -0.40
C ASP A 122 6.07 -43.34 0.95
N GLN A 123 7.17 -42.58 0.95
CA GLN A 123 7.80 -42.07 2.17
C GLN A 123 6.92 -40.99 2.81
N ILE A 124 6.39 -40.07 2.01
CA ILE A 124 5.50 -39.00 2.47
C ILE A 124 4.25 -39.62 3.13
N VAL A 125 3.57 -40.55 2.46
CA VAL A 125 2.33 -41.18 2.95
C VAL A 125 2.52 -41.95 4.26
N LYS A 126 3.70 -42.52 4.48
CA LYS A 126 4.03 -43.28 5.69
C LYS A 126 4.46 -42.41 6.86
N ASP A 127 4.84 -41.15 6.64
CA ASP A 127 5.22 -40.21 7.69
C ASP A 127 4.03 -39.31 8.08
N PRO A 128 3.45 -39.47 9.29
CA PRO A 128 2.33 -38.67 9.75
C PRO A 128 2.62 -37.16 9.76
N LYS A 129 3.85 -36.73 10.05
CA LYS A 129 4.22 -35.31 10.11
C LYS A 129 4.32 -34.70 8.72
N MET A 130 4.87 -35.44 7.75
CA MET A 130 4.88 -34.97 6.36
C MET A 130 3.47 -34.91 5.79
N MET A 131 2.63 -35.91 6.06
CA MET A 131 1.22 -35.89 5.63
C MET A 131 0.42 -34.75 6.26
N GLU A 132 0.67 -34.41 7.52
CA GLU A 132 0.02 -33.27 8.17
C GLU A 132 0.39 -31.95 7.49
N PHE A 133 1.69 -31.74 7.20
CA PHE A 133 2.15 -30.57 6.47
C PHE A 133 1.62 -30.52 5.03
N VAL A 134 1.68 -31.62 4.29
CA VAL A 134 1.17 -31.68 2.91
C VAL A 134 -0.32 -31.40 2.87
N ARG A 135 -1.10 -31.88 3.86
CA ARG A 135 -2.54 -31.56 3.95
C ARG A 135 -2.80 -30.10 4.31
N SER A 136 -1.99 -29.50 5.19
CA SER A 136 -2.17 -28.11 5.63
C SER A 136 -1.91 -27.12 4.49
N VAL A 137 -0.89 -27.36 3.66
CA VAL A 137 -0.57 -26.52 2.48
C VAL A 137 -1.40 -26.94 1.26
N GLY A 138 -1.64 -28.24 1.10
CA GLY A 138 -2.28 -28.82 -0.08
C GLY A 138 -3.73 -28.38 -0.28
N LYS A 139 -4.49 -28.11 0.79
CA LYS A 139 -5.87 -27.61 0.67
C LYS A 139 -5.93 -26.26 -0.07
N GLY A 140 -5.02 -25.34 0.27
CA GLY A 140 -4.92 -24.04 -0.41
C GLY A 140 -4.48 -24.20 -1.86
N LEU A 141 -3.37 -24.92 -2.08
CA LEU A 141 -2.84 -25.17 -3.43
C LEU A 141 -3.85 -25.86 -4.35
N PHE A 142 -4.60 -26.85 -3.85
CA PHE A 142 -5.65 -27.52 -4.61
C PHE A 142 -6.79 -26.57 -4.93
N GLY A 143 -7.21 -25.73 -3.97
CA GLY A 143 -8.22 -24.69 -4.17
C GLY A 143 -7.85 -23.71 -5.28
N ASP A 144 -6.59 -23.28 -5.32
CA ASP A 144 -6.10 -22.27 -6.28
C ASP A 144 -5.82 -22.86 -7.67
N ASN A 145 -5.31 -24.09 -7.75
CA ASN A 145 -4.75 -24.63 -8.99
C ASN A 145 -5.53 -25.81 -9.59
N CYS A 146 -6.39 -26.49 -8.82
CA CYS A 146 -7.01 -27.75 -9.22
C CYS A 146 -8.54 -27.72 -9.15
N ALA A 147 -9.11 -27.06 -8.14
CA ALA A 147 -10.53 -27.11 -7.83
C ALA A 147 -11.42 -26.51 -8.93
N ALA A 148 -10.87 -25.63 -9.78
CA ALA A 148 -11.56 -25.11 -10.95
C ALA A 148 -12.02 -26.22 -11.91
N CYS A 149 -11.24 -27.29 -12.06
CA CYS A 149 -11.55 -28.43 -12.92
C CYS A 149 -12.02 -29.67 -12.14
N HIS A 150 -11.50 -29.89 -10.93
CA HIS A 150 -11.76 -31.10 -10.14
C HIS A 150 -12.85 -30.91 -9.05
N GLY A 151 -13.44 -29.72 -8.96
CA GLY A 151 -14.40 -29.37 -7.91
C GLY A 151 -13.73 -29.04 -6.58
N ARG A 152 -14.43 -28.32 -5.70
CA ARG A 152 -13.89 -27.86 -4.41
C ARG A 152 -13.89 -28.93 -3.30
N GLY A 153 -14.52 -30.08 -3.54
CA GLY A 153 -14.56 -31.23 -2.62
C GLY A 153 -14.91 -30.84 -1.19
#